data_AF-A0A554LGY6-F1
#
_entry.id   AF-A0A554LGY6-F1
#
_cell.length_a   1.000
_cell.length_b   1.000
_cell.length_c   1.000
_cell.angle_alpha   90.00
_cell.angle_beta   90.00
_cell.angle_gamma   90.00
#
_symmetry.space_group_name_H-M   'P 1'
#
loop_
_entity.id
_entity.type
_entity.pdbx_description
1 polymer ?
#
loop_
_entity_poly.entity_id
_entity_poly.type
_entity_poly.pdbx_seq_one_letter_code
_entity_poly.pdbx_strand_id
1 'polypeptide(L)'
;MTKRHFYKKRPIVGPVEEVVISNGDKKRHRVLARIDTGADFSTICEKLASSVGFERIVRKLNKVEKIIKSPTKYFKKEKELLKKIKGVTGVVLVRQASGLTRRVFVPLKIKLANRIIKTQVTIIKRTHMSYPMIIGRKDLQKEGFMVDPKRRR
;
A
#
# COMPACT_ATOMS: atom_id res chain seq x y z
N MET A 1 17.22 -15.35 -29.58
CA MET A 1 17.03 -15.58 -28.12
C MET A 1 15.55 -15.79 -27.79
N THR A 2 15.13 -17.02 -27.47
CA THR A 2 13.73 -17.36 -27.20
C THR A 2 13.24 -16.83 -25.84
N LYS A 3 12.01 -16.30 -25.78
CA LYS A 3 11.33 -15.79 -24.57
C LYS A 3 11.51 -16.66 -23.30
N ARG A 4 11.65 -17.99 -23.47
CA ARG A 4 11.92 -18.98 -22.40
C ARG A 4 13.17 -18.69 -21.54
N HIS A 5 14.24 -18.13 -22.11
CA HIS A 5 15.47 -17.87 -21.36
C HIS A 5 15.38 -16.64 -20.45
N PHE A 6 14.50 -15.67 -20.76
CA PHE A 6 14.28 -14.46 -19.95
C PHE A 6 13.54 -14.73 -18.63
N TYR A 7 12.81 -15.85 -18.54
CA TYR A 7 12.03 -16.23 -17.36
C TYR A 7 12.89 -16.78 -16.20
N LYS A 8 14.12 -17.23 -16.45
CA LYS A 8 14.96 -17.94 -15.46
C LYS A 8 15.44 -17.08 -14.27
N LYS A 9 15.19 -15.77 -14.21
CA LYS A 9 15.70 -14.87 -13.15
C LYS A 9 14.65 -14.00 -12.44
N ARG A 10 13.35 -14.12 -12.77
CA ARG A 10 12.31 -13.31 -12.11
C ARG A 10 11.78 -14.03 -10.86
N PRO A 11 11.74 -13.39 -9.69
CA PRO A 11 11.11 -13.98 -8.51
C PRO A 11 9.62 -14.20 -8.76
N ILE A 12 9.15 -15.42 -8.50
CA ILE A 12 7.75 -15.80 -8.65
C ILE A 12 7.06 -15.69 -7.30
N VAL A 13 5.89 -15.06 -7.28
CA VAL A 13 4.99 -14.92 -6.11
C VAL A 13 3.62 -15.50 -6.42
N GLY A 14 2.93 -16.01 -5.40
CA GLY A 14 1.54 -16.44 -5.49
C GLY A 14 0.55 -15.26 -5.38
N PRO A 15 -0.77 -15.52 -5.38
CA PRO A 15 -1.80 -14.49 -5.21
C PRO A 15 -1.84 -13.91 -3.78
N VAL A 16 -1.27 -14.61 -2.81
CA VAL A 16 -1.11 -14.18 -1.41
C VAL A 16 0.29 -14.54 -0.95
N GLU A 17 0.98 -13.60 -0.33
CA GLU A 17 2.35 -13.78 0.15
C GLU A 17 2.54 -13.20 1.55
N GLU A 18 3.51 -13.74 2.29
CA GLU A 18 3.97 -13.10 3.52
C GLU A 18 4.80 -11.87 3.18
N VAL A 19 4.52 -10.78 3.87
CA VAL A 19 5.31 -9.56 3.82
C VAL A 19 5.83 -9.25 5.22
N VAL A 20 7.14 -9.02 5.31
CA VAL A 20 7.77 -8.56 6.55
C VAL A 20 8.00 -7.06 6.43
N ILE A 21 7.36 -6.29 7.28
CA ILE A 21 7.49 -4.84 7.32
C ILE A 21 8.56 -4.47 8.33
N SER A 22 9.51 -3.66 7.89
CA SER A 22 10.59 -3.12 8.72
C SER A 22 10.56 -1.60 8.62
N ASN A 23 9.78 -0.95 9.48
CA ASN A 23 9.64 0.50 9.53
C ASN A 23 9.85 0.97 10.96
N GLY A 24 10.75 1.93 11.19
CA GLY A 24 11.05 2.44 12.53
C GLY A 24 11.65 1.38 13.48
N ASP A 25 11.06 1.25 14.68
CA ASP A 25 11.56 0.71 15.96
C ASP A 25 12.02 -0.76 16.00
N LYS A 26 12.77 -1.23 14.99
CA LYS A 26 13.39 -2.58 14.88
C LYS A 26 12.42 -3.78 14.92
N LYS A 27 11.14 -3.60 15.28
CA LYS A 27 10.13 -4.66 15.32
C LYS A 27 9.69 -5.02 13.90
N ARG A 28 9.82 -6.31 13.55
CA ARG A 28 9.37 -6.84 12.26
C ARG A 28 7.90 -7.23 12.34
N HIS A 29 7.05 -6.63 11.53
CA HIS A 29 5.64 -6.99 11.44
C HIS A 29 5.44 -7.95 10.27
N ARG A 30 4.95 -9.15 10.53
CA ARG A 30 4.62 -10.13 9.48
C ARG A 30 3.13 -10.05 9.18
N VAL A 31 2.77 -9.90 7.92
CA VAL A 31 1.37 -9.84 7.48
C VAL A 31 1.19 -10.63 6.18
N LEU A 32 -0.02 -11.13 5.95
CA LEU A 32 -0.41 -11.62 4.63
C LEU A 32 -0.81 -10.45 3.76
N ALA A 33 -0.18 -10.36 2.59
CA ALA A 33 -0.53 -9.39 1.57
C ALA A 33 -1.13 -10.08 0.36
N ARG A 34 -2.20 -9.49 -0.19
CA ARG A 34 -2.73 -9.91 -1.49
C ARG A 34 -1.87 -9.30 -2.59
N ILE A 35 -1.43 -10.12 -3.53
CA ILE A 35 -0.74 -9.68 -4.74
C ILE A 35 -1.81 -9.33 -5.77
N ASP A 36 -1.96 -8.03 -6.07
CA ASP A 36 -3.06 -7.52 -6.89
C ASP A 36 -2.50 -6.74 -8.10
N THR A 37 -2.45 -7.41 -9.24
CA THR A 37 -2.01 -6.80 -10.51
C THR A 37 -3.02 -5.78 -11.06
N GLY A 38 -4.27 -5.78 -10.57
CA GLY A 38 -5.28 -4.77 -10.91
C GLY A 38 -5.16 -3.48 -10.08
N ALA A 39 -4.39 -3.49 -8.99
CA ALA A 39 -4.12 -2.31 -8.17
C ALA A 39 -2.85 -1.61 -8.63
N ASP A 40 -2.91 -0.32 -8.94
CA ASP A 40 -1.71 0.44 -9.33
C ASP A 40 -0.69 0.56 -8.20
N PHE A 41 -1.17 0.88 -6.99
CA PHE A 41 -0.34 1.21 -5.85
C PHE A 41 -0.53 0.18 -4.73
N SER A 42 0.58 -0.19 -4.09
CA SER A 42 0.55 -0.93 -2.84
C SER A 42 -0.16 -0.12 -1.76
N THR A 43 -0.91 -0.80 -0.90
CA THR A 43 -1.82 -0.18 0.07
C THR A 43 -1.77 -0.93 1.39
N ILE A 44 -1.82 -0.20 2.50
CA ILE A 44 -1.97 -0.75 3.85
C ILE A 44 -3.23 -0.17 4.50
N CYS A 45 -3.94 -0.99 5.29
CA CYS A 45 -5.07 -0.51 6.08
C CYS A 45 -4.58 0.35 7.26
N GLU A 46 -5.46 1.22 7.77
CA GLU A 46 -5.14 2.09 8.92
C GLU A 46 -4.69 1.33 10.17
N LYS A 47 -5.28 0.15 10.46
CA LYS A 47 -4.86 -0.68 11.60
C LYS A 47 -3.41 -1.11 11.46
N LEU A 48 -3.03 -1.60 10.28
CA LEU A 48 -1.64 -1.96 10.00
C LEU A 48 -0.74 -0.73 10.05
N ALA A 49 -1.14 0.37 9.40
CA ALA A 49 -0.38 1.62 9.39
C ALA A 49 -0.08 2.14 10.80
N SER A 50 -1.07 2.15 11.70
CA SER A 50 -0.87 2.50 13.10
C SER A 50 0.15 1.59 13.78
N SER A 51 0.07 0.28 13.55
CA SER A 51 0.99 -0.69 14.15
C SER A 51 2.42 -0.60 13.64
N VAL A 52 2.65 -0.07 12.43
CA VAL A 52 4.00 0.03 11.82
C VAL A 52 4.57 1.45 11.86
N GLY A 53 4.16 2.27 12.83
CA GLY A 53 4.76 3.58 13.11
C GLY A 53 4.09 4.78 12.43
N PHE A 54 2.91 4.61 11.82
CA PHE A 54 2.15 5.72 11.24
C PHE A 54 0.94 6.17 12.07
N GLU A 55 0.88 5.80 13.35
CA GLU A 55 -0.26 6.11 14.23
C GLU A 55 -0.60 7.62 14.24
N ARG A 56 0.41 8.49 14.34
CA ARG A 56 0.21 9.95 14.28
C ARG A 56 -0.37 10.42 12.94
N ILE A 57 -0.01 9.77 11.83
CA ILE A 57 -0.57 10.08 10.51
C ILE A 57 -2.04 9.64 10.48
N VAL A 58 -2.33 8.40 10.87
CA VAL A 58 -3.71 7.85 10.92
C VAL A 58 -4.63 8.72 11.78
N ARG A 59 -4.17 9.18 12.95
CA ARG A 59 -4.93 10.14 13.78
C ARG A 59 -5.23 11.45 13.07
N LYS A 60 -4.27 11.99 12.32
CA LYS A 60 -4.47 13.23 11.55
C LYS A 60 -5.43 13.02 10.37
N LEU A 61 -5.35 11.90 9.68
CA LEU A 61 -6.29 11.53 8.61
C LEU A 61 -7.74 11.51 9.14
N ASN A 62 -7.96 10.83 10.26
CA ASN A 62 -9.27 10.80 10.92
C ASN A 62 -9.79 12.20 11.33
N LYS A 63 -8.90 13.11 11.75
CA LYS A 63 -9.29 14.50 12.03
C LYS A 63 -9.70 15.25 10.76
N VAL A 64 -8.94 15.09 9.67
CA VAL A 64 -9.24 15.72 8.38
C VAL A 64 -10.59 15.23 7.84
N GLU A 65 -10.85 13.93 7.89
CA GLU A 65 -12.12 13.32 7.50
C GLU A 65 -13.32 13.88 8.29
N LYS A 66 -13.19 14.05 9.62
CA LYS A 66 -14.25 14.65 10.46
C LYS A 66 -14.56 16.11 10.10
N ILE A 67 -13.57 16.87 9.61
CA ILE A 67 -13.75 18.26 9.18
C ILE A 67 -14.49 18.31 7.84
N ILE A 68 -14.19 17.37 6.95
CA ILE A 68 -14.73 17.32 5.59
C ILE A 68 -15.96 16.41 5.59
N LYS A 69 -17.02 16.83 6.29
CA LYS A 69 -18.30 16.09 6.34
C LYS A 69 -19.00 15.95 4.98
N SER A 70 -18.63 16.78 3.98
CA SER A 70 -19.12 16.71 2.59
C SER A 70 -17.97 16.78 1.56
N PRO A 71 -17.73 15.72 0.76
CA PRO A 71 -16.60 15.63 -0.16
C PRO A 71 -16.59 16.69 -1.28
N THR A 72 -17.76 17.10 -1.77
CA THR A 72 -17.89 17.88 -3.02
C THR A 72 -17.47 19.35 -2.90
N LYS A 73 -17.61 19.99 -1.73
CA LYS A 73 -17.32 21.43 -1.56
C LYS A 73 -15.86 21.76 -1.18
N TYR A 74 -15.09 20.79 -0.69
CA TYR A 74 -13.75 21.02 -0.11
C TYR A 74 -12.61 20.32 -0.85
N PHE A 75 -12.81 19.96 -2.12
CA PHE A 75 -11.85 19.18 -2.89
C PHE A 75 -10.44 19.83 -2.91
N LYS A 76 -10.28 21.15 -3.06
CA LYS A 76 -8.93 21.75 -3.04
C LYS A 76 -8.33 21.78 -1.62
N LYS A 77 -9.15 22.16 -0.63
CA LYS A 77 -8.77 22.31 0.79
C LYS A 77 -8.33 21.00 1.43
N GLU A 78 -9.02 19.89 1.15
CA GLU A 78 -8.64 18.58 1.68
C GLU A 78 -7.24 18.16 1.22
N LYS A 79 -6.94 18.30 -0.08
CA LYS A 79 -5.63 17.93 -0.63
C LYS A 79 -4.51 18.71 0.06
N GLU A 80 -4.72 20.00 0.31
CA GLU A 80 -3.76 20.85 1.02
C GLU A 80 -3.58 20.44 2.47
N LEU A 81 -4.66 20.13 3.19
CA LEU A 81 -4.60 19.63 4.57
C LEU A 81 -3.84 18.32 4.67
N LEU A 82 -4.10 17.37 3.77
CA LEU A 82 -3.43 16.08 3.72
C LEU A 82 -1.93 16.22 3.43
N LYS A 83 -1.56 17.10 2.49
CA LYS A 83 -0.14 17.37 2.16
C LYS A 83 0.64 18.00 3.31
N LYS A 84 0.00 18.77 4.18
CA LYS A 84 0.63 19.39 5.36
C LYS A 84 0.95 18.39 6.48
N ILE A 85 0.50 17.14 6.38
CA ILE A 85 0.78 16.11 7.39
C ILE A 85 2.24 15.67 7.27
N LYS A 86 3.08 16.02 8.27
CA LYS A 86 4.45 15.51 8.38
C LYS A 86 4.52 13.98 8.21
N GLY A 87 5.38 13.52 7.31
CA GLY A 87 5.56 12.10 6.97
C GLY A 87 4.75 11.62 5.75
N VAL A 88 3.78 12.42 5.28
CA VAL A 88 3.11 12.19 4.00
C VAL A 88 3.99 12.69 2.87
N THR A 89 4.21 11.84 1.86
CA THR A 89 5.05 12.14 0.68
C THR A 89 4.24 12.54 -0.54
N GLY A 90 2.94 12.29 -0.54
CA GLY A 90 2.05 12.60 -1.65
C GLY A 90 0.59 12.29 -1.34
N VAL A 91 -0.29 12.72 -2.24
CA VAL A 91 -1.73 12.43 -2.16
C VAL A 91 -2.20 12.01 -3.55
N VAL A 92 -2.93 10.91 -3.62
CA VAL A 92 -3.52 10.40 -4.86
C VAL A 92 -5.02 10.28 -4.72
N LEU A 93 -5.73 10.59 -5.82
CA LEU A 93 -7.14 10.29 -5.97
C LEU A 93 -7.27 8.90 -6.58
N VAL A 94 -7.92 7.98 -5.88
CA VAL A 94 -8.14 6.60 -6.33
C VAL A 94 -9.63 6.41 -6.60
N ARG A 95 -9.95 5.93 -7.80
CA ARG A 95 -11.31 5.50 -8.15
C ARG A 95 -11.50 4.05 -7.71
N GLN A 96 -12.60 3.78 -7.00
CA GLN A 96 -13.01 2.46 -6.57
C GLN A 96 -14.50 2.26 -6.86
N ALA A 97 -14.99 1.03 -6.68
CA ALA A 97 -16.41 0.71 -6.85
C ALA A 97 -17.33 1.60 -5.99
N SER A 98 -16.90 1.93 -4.77
CA SER A 98 -17.64 2.79 -3.84
C SER A 98 -17.46 4.30 -4.07
N GLY A 99 -16.82 4.70 -5.19
CA GLY A 99 -16.57 6.10 -5.53
C GLY A 99 -15.10 6.51 -5.48
N LEU A 100 -14.88 7.82 -5.38
CA LEU A 100 -13.55 8.43 -5.35
C LEU A 100 -13.07 8.60 -3.92
N THR A 101 -11.83 8.21 -3.63
CA THR A 101 -11.21 8.41 -2.31
C THR A 101 -9.81 8.94 -2.47
N ARG A 102 -9.44 9.90 -1.61
CA ARG A 102 -8.05 10.34 -1.52
C ARG A 102 -7.28 9.53 -0.51
N ARG A 103 -6.05 9.19 -0.91
CA ARG A 103 -5.13 8.49 -0.03
C ARG A 103 -3.81 9.21 0.00
N VAL A 104 -3.21 9.21 1.18
CA VAL A 104 -1.87 9.71 1.39
C VAL A 104 -0.86 8.60 1.12
N PHE A 105 0.29 8.99 0.56
CA PHE A 105 1.46 8.13 0.45
C PHE A 105 2.34 8.27 1.69
N VAL A 106 2.87 7.14 2.13
CA VAL A 106 3.91 7.05 3.17
C VAL A 106 5.02 6.10 2.72
N PRO A 107 6.29 6.38 3.06
CA PRO A 107 7.41 5.49 2.74
C PRO A 107 7.35 4.24 3.60
N LEU A 108 7.47 3.06 3.00
CA LEU A 108 7.51 1.79 3.72
C LEU A 108 8.63 0.89 3.18
N LYS A 109 9.37 0.26 4.09
CA LYS A 109 10.36 -0.77 3.73
C LYS A 109 9.79 -2.14 4.10
N ILE A 110 9.70 -3.00 3.09
CA ILE A 110 9.14 -4.34 3.22
C ILE A 110 10.12 -5.39 2.69
N LYS A 111 9.97 -6.63 3.13
CA LYS A 111 10.56 -7.81 2.52
C LYS A 111 9.44 -8.67 1.94
N LEU A 112 9.52 -8.95 0.65
CA LEU A 112 8.62 -9.84 -0.08
C LEU A 112 9.47 -10.92 -0.76
N ALA A 113 9.18 -12.18 -0.48
CA ALA A 113 10.06 -13.30 -0.81
C ALA A 113 11.52 -13.00 -0.39
N ASN A 114 12.46 -12.99 -1.33
CA ASN A 114 13.88 -12.75 -1.07
C ASN A 114 14.32 -11.31 -1.39
N ARG A 115 13.38 -10.37 -1.58
CA ARG A 115 13.70 -8.97 -1.92
C ARG A 115 13.28 -7.99 -0.84
N ILE A 116 14.14 -7.01 -0.58
CA ILE A 116 13.86 -5.86 0.27
C ILE A 116 13.45 -4.70 -0.64
N ILE A 117 12.22 -4.22 -0.46
CA ILE A 117 11.60 -3.21 -1.31
C ILE A 117 11.38 -1.95 -0.48
N LYS A 118 11.90 -0.81 -0.96
CA LYS A 118 11.54 0.52 -0.45
C LYS A 118 10.45 1.08 -1.36
N THR A 119 9.22 1.15 -0.86
CA THR A 119 8.03 1.55 -1.61
C THR A 119 7.32 2.75 -0.98
N GLN A 120 6.48 3.42 -1.77
CA GLN A 120 5.49 4.38 -1.29
C GLN A 120 4.13 3.68 -1.27
N VAL A 121 3.60 3.42 -0.09
CA VAL A 121 2.28 2.78 0.08
C VAL A 121 1.21 3.81 0.35
N THR A 122 -0.01 3.56 -0.12
CA THR A 122 -1.17 4.35 0.28
C THR A 122 -1.79 3.84 1.58
N ILE A 123 -2.31 4.74 2.40
CA ILE A 123 -3.12 4.37 3.58
C ILE A 123 -4.60 4.41 3.21
N ILE A 124 -5.34 3.38 3.59
CA ILE A 124 -6.79 3.28 3.37
C ILE A 124 -7.56 3.00 4.67
N LYS A 125 -8.66 3.71 4.85
CA LYS A 125 -9.66 3.41 5.87
C LYS A 125 -10.58 2.30 5.39
N ARG A 126 -10.33 1.08 5.86
CA ARG A 126 -11.24 -0.06 5.69
C ARG A 126 -11.25 -0.87 6.98
N THR A 127 -12.42 -0.94 7.61
CA THR A 127 -12.65 -1.70 8.84
C THR A 127 -12.70 -3.20 8.61
N HIS A 128 -12.92 -3.67 7.37
CA HIS A 128 -13.15 -5.08 7.04
C HIS A 128 -12.34 -5.61 5.83
N MET A 129 -11.06 -5.24 5.69
CA MET A 129 -10.22 -5.89 4.66
C MET A 129 -9.79 -7.29 5.11
N SER A 130 -10.01 -8.30 4.25
CA SER A 130 -9.52 -9.67 4.46
C SER A 130 -7.99 -9.76 4.53
N TYR A 131 -7.28 -8.82 3.88
CA TYR A 131 -5.83 -8.71 3.93
C TYR A 131 -5.42 -7.30 4.34
N PRO A 132 -4.59 -7.12 5.37
CA PRO A 132 -4.19 -5.79 5.85
C PRO A 132 -3.28 -5.03 4.87
N MET A 133 -2.73 -5.73 3.88
CA MET A 133 -1.86 -5.17 2.84
C MET A 133 -2.22 -5.70 1.45
N ILE A 134 -2.08 -4.83 0.44
CA ILE A 134 -2.10 -5.17 -0.98
C ILE A 134 -0.77 -4.76 -1.58
N ILE A 135 -0.14 -5.64 -2.35
CA ILE A 135 1.01 -5.31 -3.20
C ILE A 135 0.48 -5.02 -4.61
N GLY A 136 0.67 -3.78 -5.03
CA GLY A 136 0.20 -3.29 -6.32
C GLY A 136 1.19 -3.54 -7.46
N ARG A 137 0.68 -3.44 -8.68
CA ARG A 137 1.38 -3.66 -9.94
C ARG A 137 2.65 -2.82 -10.10
N LYS A 138 2.68 -1.56 -9.66
CA LYS A 138 3.88 -0.72 -9.82
C LYS A 138 5.09 -1.26 -9.04
N ASP A 139 4.88 -1.76 -7.82
CA ASP A 139 5.95 -2.38 -7.04
C ASP A 139 6.36 -3.73 -7.64
N LEU A 140 5.39 -4.54 -8.09
CA LEU A 140 5.67 -5.82 -8.74
C LEU A 140 6.52 -5.64 -10.02
N GLN A 141 6.15 -4.68 -10.86
CA GLN A 141 6.87 -4.38 -12.10
C GLN A 141 8.27 -3.83 -11.83
N LYS A 142 8.38 -2.87 -10.90
CA LYS A 142 9.67 -2.26 -10.53
C LYS A 142 10.68 -3.30 -10.04
N GLU A 143 10.21 -4.27 -9.26
CA GLU A 143 11.07 -5.30 -8.67
C GLU A 143 11.14 -6.58 -9.53
N GLY A 144 10.47 -6.60 -10.70
CA GLY A 144 10.53 -7.69 -11.66
C GLY A 144 9.85 -8.99 -11.20
N PHE A 145 8.85 -8.91 -10.33
CA PHE A 145 8.08 -10.07 -9.89
C PHE A 145 7.17 -10.62 -10.99
N MET A 146 6.99 -11.93 -10.96
CA MET A 146 5.94 -12.61 -11.70
C MET A 146 4.92 -13.22 -10.76
N VAL A 147 3.64 -13.10 -11.11
CA VAL A 147 2.56 -13.68 -10.33
C VAL A 147 2.15 -14.99 -10.98
N ASP A 148 2.24 -16.09 -10.24
CA ASP A 148 1.69 -17.38 -10.62
C ASP A 148 0.39 -17.64 -9.84
N PRO A 149 -0.79 -17.54 -10.49
CA PRO A 149 -2.07 -17.79 -9.82
C PRO A 149 -2.24 -19.21 -9.29
N LYS A 150 -1.50 -20.19 -9.84
CA LYS A 150 -1.57 -21.59 -9.41
C LYS A 150 -0.70 -21.86 -8.18
N ARG A 151 0.23 -20.97 -7.85
CA ARG A 151 1.08 -21.09 -6.68
C ARG A 151 0.27 -20.83 -5.42
N ARG A 152 -0.17 -21.91 -4.78
CA ARG A 152 -0.79 -21.87 -3.45
C ARG A 152 0.28 -22.00 -2.37
N ARG A 153 -0.07 -21.53 -1.17
CA ARG A 153 0.76 -21.66 0.03
C ARG A 153 0.73 -23.08 0.54
#